data_AF-A0A9Q9CDL6-F1
#
_entry.id   AF-A0A9Q9CDL6-F1
#
_cell.length_a   1.000
_cell.length_b   1.000
_cell.length_c   1.000
_cell.angle_alpha   90.00
_cell.angle_beta   90.00
_cell.angle_gamma   90.00
#
_symmetry.space_group_name_H-M   'P 1'
#
loop_
_entity.id
_entity.type
_entity.pdbx_description
1 polymer ?
#
loop_
_entity_poly.entity_id
_entity_poly.type
_entity_poly.pdbx_seq_one_letter_code
_entity_poly.pdbx_strand_id
1 'polypeptide(L)'
;MALTYKERLEFLESLKKTPIDLAVADRMVLYAHDRTLMRPTLLSLVKELTNLDAYISVMHGILTQDEWDEVISDYDTPIEGSHANLREKIKMFLFAYENLSDAIHDFNIDEVLKAFEVSLLSRTRNVQFLLFKLCCRNPQAVFGFLFKLARKNPTVYLPYLSSLIVRCKVDGELKSTYIRDYISYVKSLSRAHSILSVAACQCLLYIACFRREVAVAARDIIEWVFDSGIARYMNRNVVEMFCELFGYECKVFSSYDNDCLYFFPFDLPILEKIGEGIHEFYIHFDR
;
A
#
# COMPACT_ATOMS: atom_id res chain seq x y z
N MET A 1 18.97 -25.66 4.51
CA MET A 1 20.43 -25.69 4.68
C MET A 1 20.76 -25.22 6.09
N ALA A 2 21.63 -25.91 6.83
CA ALA A 2 21.98 -25.48 8.19
C ALA A 2 23.25 -24.62 8.15
N LEU A 3 23.12 -23.32 8.40
CA LEU A 3 24.26 -22.40 8.50
C LEU A 3 25.02 -22.62 9.80
N THR A 4 26.34 -22.52 9.72
CA THR A 4 27.21 -22.48 10.90
C THR A 4 27.02 -21.17 11.67
N TYR A 5 27.38 -21.15 12.96
CA TYR A 5 27.30 -19.95 13.79
C TYR A 5 28.11 -18.78 13.21
N LYS A 6 29.28 -19.06 12.63
CA LYS A 6 30.14 -18.06 11.98
C LYS A 6 29.45 -17.45 10.75
N GLU A 7 28.88 -18.27 9.88
CA GLU A 7 28.16 -17.79 8.69
C GLU A 7 26.93 -16.96 9.07
N ARG A 8 26.20 -17.35 10.13
CA ARG A 8 25.09 -16.54 10.66
C ARG A 8 25.57 -15.16 11.11
N LEU A 9 26.67 -15.07 11.85
CA LEU A 9 27.22 -13.80 12.31
C LEU A 9 27.70 -12.92 11.15
N GLU A 10 28.45 -13.49 10.20
CA GLU A 10 28.93 -12.78 9.02
C GLU A 10 27.77 -12.22 8.19
N PHE A 11 26.71 -13.00 8.04
CA PHE A 11 25.49 -12.55 7.37
C PHE A 11 24.80 -11.43 8.15
N LEU A 12 24.62 -11.56 9.47
CA LEU A 12 24.02 -10.51 10.29
C LEU A 12 24.81 -9.20 10.23
N GLU A 13 26.14 -9.26 10.21
CA GLU A 13 26.99 -8.08 10.01
C GLU A 13 26.82 -7.47 8.61
N SER A 14 26.62 -8.31 7.59
CA SER A 14 26.33 -7.82 6.24
C SER A 14 25.01 -7.05 6.16
N LEU A 15 23.98 -7.47 6.91
CA LEU A 15 22.68 -6.80 6.97
C LEU A 15 22.70 -5.43 7.64
N LYS A 16 23.75 -5.11 8.41
CA LYS A 16 23.94 -3.80 9.05
C LYS A 16 24.50 -2.75 8.09
N LYS A 17 25.09 -3.18 6.95
CA LYS A 17 25.54 -2.25 5.90
C LYS A 17 24.32 -1.58 5.28
N THR A 18 24.42 -0.29 4.97
CA THR A 18 23.35 0.46 4.28
C THR A 18 24.00 1.22 3.11
N PRO A 19 23.54 1.00 1.86
CA PRO A 19 22.51 0.04 1.44
C PRO A 19 22.98 -1.42 1.57
N ILE A 20 22.03 -2.34 1.72
CA ILE A 20 22.31 -3.77 1.54
C ILE A 20 22.37 -4.11 0.04
N ASP A 21 23.09 -5.16 -0.33
CA ASP A 21 23.16 -5.62 -1.72
C ASP A 21 21.92 -6.44 -2.08
N LEU A 22 21.02 -5.88 -2.90
CA LEU A 22 19.82 -6.57 -3.36
C LEU A 22 20.09 -7.55 -4.51
N ALA A 23 21.28 -7.56 -5.11
CA ALA A 23 21.65 -8.55 -6.13
C ALA A 23 21.75 -9.97 -5.56
N VAL A 24 21.78 -10.12 -4.22
CA VAL A 24 21.80 -11.41 -3.52
C VAL A 24 20.50 -11.70 -2.76
N ALA A 25 19.39 -11.07 -3.16
CA ALA A 25 18.09 -11.21 -2.50
C ALA A 25 17.59 -12.67 -2.44
N ASP A 26 17.86 -13.48 -3.46
CA ASP A 26 17.58 -14.92 -3.50
C ASP A 26 18.19 -15.66 -2.30
N ARG A 27 19.47 -15.39 -2.03
CA ARG A 27 20.22 -15.97 -0.91
C ARG A 27 19.73 -15.43 0.42
N MET A 28 19.40 -14.14 0.48
CA MET A 28 18.83 -13.53 1.69
C MET A 28 17.51 -14.18 2.06
N VAL A 29 16.60 -14.35 1.10
CA VAL A 29 15.32 -15.06 1.28
C VAL A 29 15.56 -16.50 1.74
N LEU A 30 16.50 -17.22 1.13
CA LEU A 30 16.89 -18.56 1.56
C LEU A 30 17.35 -18.58 3.04
N TYR A 31 18.16 -17.60 3.45
CA TYR A 31 18.66 -17.50 4.82
C TYR A 31 17.57 -17.07 5.81
N ALA A 32 16.54 -16.35 5.37
CA ALA A 32 15.42 -15.96 6.20
C ALA A 32 14.57 -17.16 6.70
N HIS A 33 14.70 -18.36 6.10
CA HIS A 33 14.11 -19.57 6.66
C HIS A 33 14.79 -20.05 7.96
N ASP A 34 16.00 -19.58 8.26
CA ASP A 34 16.60 -19.77 9.58
C ASP A 34 15.89 -18.86 10.59
N ARG A 35 15.31 -19.46 11.64
CA ARG A 35 14.54 -18.75 12.68
C ARG A 35 15.31 -17.58 13.31
N THR A 36 16.63 -17.68 13.44
CA THR A 36 17.45 -16.61 14.04
C THR A 36 17.72 -15.45 13.08
N LEU A 37 17.65 -15.71 11.77
CA LEU A 37 17.94 -14.73 10.72
C LEU A 37 16.67 -14.14 10.11
N MET A 38 15.52 -14.81 10.22
CA MET A 38 14.25 -14.41 9.59
C MET A 38 13.93 -12.94 9.80
N ARG A 39 13.77 -12.52 11.06
CA ARG A 39 13.39 -11.15 11.41
C ARG A 39 14.38 -10.09 10.91
N PRO A 40 15.69 -10.15 11.22
CA PRO A 40 16.63 -9.14 10.74
C PRO A 40 16.71 -9.11 9.21
N THR A 41 16.58 -10.26 8.54
CA THR A 41 16.59 -10.32 7.07
C THR A 41 15.37 -9.65 6.46
N LEU A 42 14.16 -9.99 6.95
CA LEU A 42 12.92 -9.37 6.48
C LEU A 42 12.91 -7.87 6.71
N LEU A 43 13.36 -7.42 7.89
CA LEU A 43 13.49 -5.99 8.19
C LEU A 43 14.41 -5.27 7.21
N SER A 44 15.59 -5.82 6.94
CA SER A 44 16.55 -5.20 6.01
C SER A 44 16.06 -5.24 4.55
N LEU A 45 15.50 -6.37 4.09
CA LEU A 45 14.96 -6.51 2.74
C LEU A 45 13.80 -5.55 2.50
N VAL A 46 12.79 -5.55 3.38
CA VAL A 46 11.60 -4.69 3.23
C VAL A 46 12.00 -3.22 3.31
N LYS A 47 12.94 -2.84 4.20
CA LYS A 47 13.47 -1.48 4.28
C LYS A 47 14.15 -1.06 2.96
N GLU A 48 15.04 -1.88 2.41
CA GLU A 48 15.77 -1.50 1.20
C GLU A 48 14.87 -1.49 -0.04
N LEU A 49 13.95 -2.44 -0.16
CA LEU A 49 12.89 -2.39 -1.17
C LEU A 49 12.06 -1.11 -1.06
N THR A 50 11.73 -0.68 0.16
CA THR A 50 10.97 0.56 0.39
C THR A 50 11.77 1.79 -0.04
N ASN A 51 13.07 1.85 0.25
CA ASN A 51 13.93 2.95 -0.16
C ASN A 51 14.01 3.03 -1.70
N LEU A 52 14.19 1.88 -2.35
CA LEU A 52 14.31 1.79 -3.79
C LEU A 52 12.98 2.15 -4.47
N ASP A 53 11.85 1.67 -3.94
CA ASP A 53 10.52 2.03 -4.44
C ASP A 53 10.19 3.51 -4.22
N ALA A 54 10.59 4.09 -3.09
CA ALA A 54 10.41 5.53 -2.86
C ALA A 54 11.16 6.34 -3.93
N TYR A 55 12.38 5.94 -4.29
CA TYR A 55 13.12 6.55 -5.39
C TYR A 55 12.40 6.37 -6.74
N ILE A 56 11.97 5.15 -7.08
CA ILE A 56 11.25 4.86 -8.34
C ILE A 56 9.95 5.67 -8.42
N SER A 57 9.19 5.75 -7.32
CA SER A 57 7.94 6.50 -7.21
C SER A 57 8.14 8.00 -7.42
N VAL A 58 9.24 8.57 -6.88
CA VAL A 58 9.61 9.97 -7.10
C VAL A 58 10.00 10.20 -8.56
N MET A 59 10.82 9.32 -9.14
CA MET A 59 11.24 9.46 -10.55
C MET A 59 10.05 9.37 -11.52
N HIS A 60 9.12 8.43 -11.31
CA HIS A 60 7.87 8.37 -12.08
C HIS A 60 7.05 9.68 -11.97
N GLY A 61 7.11 10.38 -10.84
CA GLY A 61 6.41 11.65 -10.67
C GLY A 61 7.07 12.84 -11.39
N ILE A 62 8.33 12.70 -11.80
CA ILE A 62 9.13 13.77 -12.43
C ILE A 62 9.23 13.57 -13.94
N LEU A 63 9.35 12.33 -14.39
CA LEU A 63 9.50 11.98 -15.80
C LEU A 63 8.19 12.18 -16.56
N THR A 64 8.31 12.53 -17.84
CA THR A 64 7.21 12.46 -18.80
C THR A 64 6.85 11.00 -19.10
N GLN A 65 5.68 10.76 -19.70
CA GLN A 65 5.26 9.40 -20.06
C GLN A 65 6.24 8.75 -21.04
N ASP A 66 6.71 9.49 -22.06
CA ASP A 66 7.66 8.97 -23.05
C ASP A 66 9.00 8.57 -22.42
N GLU A 67 9.51 9.36 -21.48
CA GLU A 67 10.74 9.05 -20.73
C GLU A 67 10.56 7.85 -19.80
N TRP A 68 9.39 7.73 -19.16
CA TRP A 68 9.06 6.58 -18.33
C TRP A 68 9.00 5.30 -19.16
N ASP A 69 8.31 5.35 -20.31
CA ASP A 69 8.17 4.23 -21.25
C ASP A 69 9.54 3.77 -21.78
N GLU A 70 10.46 4.71 -22.04
CA GLU A 70 11.84 4.39 -22.39
C GLU A 70 12.57 3.65 -21.25
N VAL A 71 12.44 4.11 -20.02
CA VAL A 71 13.10 3.51 -18.85
C VAL A 71 12.62 2.07 -18.61
N ILE A 72 11.31 1.82 -18.70
CA ILE A 72 10.72 0.49 -18.45
C ILE A 72 10.82 -0.46 -19.65
N SER A 73 11.12 0.07 -20.84
CA SER A 73 11.27 -0.71 -22.07
C SER A 73 12.35 -1.79 -21.93
N ASP A 74 12.02 -3.00 -22.40
CA ASP A 74 12.94 -4.14 -22.49
C ASP A 74 13.96 -4.00 -23.63
N TYR A 75 13.82 -2.98 -24.49
CA TYR A 75 14.76 -2.76 -25.60
C TYR A 75 16.11 -2.21 -25.10
N ASP A 76 17.19 -2.78 -25.63
CA ASP A 76 18.58 -2.31 -25.49
C ASP A 76 18.84 -1.02 -26.31
N THR A 77 17.91 -0.07 -26.28
CA THR A 77 18.22 1.30 -26.65
C THR A 77 19.23 1.84 -25.64
N PRO A 78 20.39 2.36 -26.07
CA PRO A 78 21.34 3.00 -25.18
C PRO A 78 20.67 4.19 -24.53
N ILE A 79 20.31 4.05 -23.26
CA ILE A 79 19.82 5.15 -22.45
C ILE A 79 21.04 5.87 -21.90
N GLU A 80 21.26 7.11 -22.28
CA GLU A 80 22.36 7.91 -21.73
C GLU A 80 21.97 8.54 -20.39
N GLY A 81 22.95 8.72 -19.49
CA GLY A 81 22.79 9.55 -18.28
C GLY A 81 21.94 8.95 -17.16
N SER A 82 21.09 9.79 -16.54
CA SER A 82 20.34 9.47 -15.31
C SER A 82 19.28 8.38 -15.47
N HIS A 83 18.79 8.14 -16.68
CA HIS A 83 17.73 7.16 -16.97
C HIS A 83 18.26 5.71 -16.94
N ALA A 84 19.52 5.46 -17.30
CA ALA A 84 20.13 4.13 -17.21
C ALA A 84 20.22 3.62 -15.77
N ASN A 85 20.63 4.49 -14.85
CA ASN A 85 20.69 4.18 -13.41
C ASN A 85 19.29 3.86 -12.84
N LEU A 86 18.25 4.56 -13.30
CA LEU A 86 16.87 4.25 -12.89
C LEU A 86 16.42 2.88 -13.41
N ARG A 87 16.71 2.54 -14.66
CA ARG A 87 16.42 1.21 -15.24
C ARG A 87 17.09 0.09 -14.44
N GLU A 88 18.37 0.23 -14.10
CA GLU A 88 19.08 -0.74 -13.25
C GLU A 88 18.44 -0.89 -11.87
N LYS A 89 18.05 0.23 -11.25
CA LYS A 89 17.32 0.24 -9.97
C LYS A 89 15.97 -0.46 -10.05
N ILE A 90 15.22 -0.26 -11.13
CA ILE A 90 13.94 -0.97 -11.36
C ILE A 90 14.18 -2.47 -11.51
N LYS A 91 15.17 -2.89 -12.30
CA LYS A 91 15.53 -4.31 -12.45
C LYS A 91 15.91 -4.95 -11.12
N MET A 92 16.73 -4.26 -10.32
CA MET A 92 17.14 -4.74 -8.99
C MET A 92 15.97 -4.78 -8.01
N PHE A 93 15.06 -3.80 -8.06
CA PHE A 93 13.82 -3.82 -7.28
C PHE A 93 12.96 -5.02 -7.63
N LEU A 94 12.68 -5.23 -8.92
CA LEU A 94 11.84 -6.34 -9.39
C LEU A 94 12.43 -7.69 -9.02
N PHE A 95 13.74 -7.88 -9.21
CA PHE A 95 14.43 -9.11 -8.81
C PHE A 95 14.25 -9.41 -7.31
N ALA A 96 14.52 -8.43 -6.44
CA ALA A 96 14.37 -8.63 -5.00
C ALA A 96 12.90 -8.75 -4.56
N TYR A 97 12.00 -8.02 -5.21
CA TYR A 97 10.56 -8.08 -4.98
C TYR A 97 10.00 -9.46 -5.31
N GLU A 98 10.33 -10.02 -6.48
CA GLU A 98 9.86 -11.33 -6.93
C GLU A 98 10.32 -12.44 -5.98
N ASN A 99 11.62 -12.47 -5.64
CA ASN A 99 12.17 -13.44 -4.69
C ASN A 99 11.48 -13.37 -3.33
N LEU A 100 11.23 -12.17 -2.80
CA LEU A 100 10.52 -12.03 -1.53
C LEU A 100 9.03 -12.39 -1.67
N SER A 101 8.37 -11.94 -2.75
CA SER A 101 6.96 -12.20 -3.06
C SER A 101 6.65 -13.70 -3.07
N ASP A 102 7.50 -14.49 -3.71
CA ASP A 102 7.26 -15.92 -3.87
C ASP A 102 7.39 -16.68 -2.54
N ALA A 103 8.30 -16.25 -1.68
CA ALA A 103 8.56 -16.86 -0.38
C ALA A 103 7.78 -16.24 0.79
N ILE A 104 7.11 -15.09 0.61
CA ILE A 104 6.56 -14.30 1.73
C ILE A 104 5.59 -15.08 2.62
N HIS A 105 4.90 -16.05 2.03
CA HIS A 105 3.92 -16.90 2.71
C HIS A 105 4.53 -18.04 3.53
N ASP A 106 5.81 -18.32 3.35
CA ASP A 106 6.52 -19.38 4.07
C ASP A 106 7.07 -18.89 5.42
N PHE A 107 7.08 -17.57 5.63
CA PHE A 107 7.56 -16.95 6.84
C PHE A 107 6.46 -16.79 7.89
N ASN A 108 6.88 -16.61 9.15
CA ASN A 108 5.95 -16.25 10.21
C ASN A 108 5.30 -14.89 9.90
N ILE A 109 3.98 -14.88 9.79
CA ILE A 109 3.22 -13.70 9.38
C ILE A 109 3.41 -12.51 10.31
N ASP A 110 3.52 -12.71 11.62
CA ASP A 110 3.70 -11.61 12.56
C ASP A 110 5.04 -10.90 12.32
N GLU A 111 6.09 -11.65 12.00
CA GLU A 111 7.42 -11.10 11.70
C GLU A 111 7.45 -10.38 10.34
N VAL A 112 6.73 -10.91 9.33
CA VAL A 112 6.54 -10.21 8.05
C VAL A 112 5.82 -8.88 8.28
N LEU A 113 4.67 -8.88 8.95
CA LEU A 113 3.88 -7.67 9.21
C LEU A 113 4.68 -6.63 10.01
N LYS A 114 5.49 -7.06 10.97
CA LYS A 114 6.39 -6.19 11.74
C LYS A 114 7.42 -5.49 10.88
N ALA A 115 7.90 -6.14 9.81
CA ALA A 115 8.82 -5.53 8.86
C ALA A 115 8.18 -4.39 8.07
N PHE A 116 6.87 -4.44 7.83
CA PHE A 116 6.13 -3.38 7.12
C PHE A 116 5.74 -2.18 8.01
N GLU A 117 5.75 -2.30 9.35
CA GLU A 117 5.23 -1.23 10.25
C GLU A 117 5.88 0.14 10.00
N VAL A 118 7.18 0.19 9.73
CA VAL A 118 7.89 1.45 9.43
C VAL A 118 7.84 1.76 7.93
N SER A 119 7.92 0.75 7.07
CA SER A 119 7.97 0.93 5.62
C SER A 119 6.73 1.58 5.02
N LEU A 120 5.56 1.34 5.60
CA LEU A 120 4.30 1.94 5.15
C LEU A 120 4.23 3.46 5.39
N LEU A 121 5.14 4.03 6.20
CA LEU A 121 5.28 5.50 6.35
C LEU A 121 5.80 6.15 5.06
N SER A 122 6.53 5.40 4.24
CA SER A 122 7.01 5.85 2.93
C SER A 122 5.90 5.73 1.90
N ARG A 123 5.62 6.83 1.19
CA ARG A 123 4.59 6.88 0.14
C ARG A 123 5.11 6.24 -1.14
N THR A 124 4.97 4.93 -1.16
CA THR A 124 5.49 4.03 -2.19
C THR A 124 4.36 3.58 -3.12
N ARG A 125 4.69 3.12 -4.32
CA ARG A 125 3.71 2.71 -5.35
C ARG A 125 3.76 1.23 -5.69
N ASN A 126 4.73 0.47 -5.18
CA ASN A 126 4.96 -0.91 -5.58
C ASN A 126 5.12 -1.88 -4.38
N VAL A 127 5.93 -1.55 -3.37
CA VAL A 127 6.33 -2.46 -2.28
C VAL A 127 5.14 -2.90 -1.41
N GLN A 128 4.13 -2.04 -1.25
CA GLN A 128 2.91 -2.35 -0.52
C GLN A 128 2.15 -3.53 -1.13
N PHE A 129 2.35 -3.85 -2.41
CA PHE A 129 1.71 -5.01 -3.03
C PHE A 129 2.21 -6.36 -2.49
N LEU A 130 3.34 -6.39 -1.77
CA LEU A 130 3.70 -7.55 -0.95
C LEU A 130 2.68 -7.77 0.19
N LEU A 131 2.23 -6.69 0.83
CA LEU A 131 1.16 -6.74 1.82
C LEU A 131 -0.18 -7.10 1.19
N PHE A 132 -0.43 -6.65 -0.04
CA PHE A 132 -1.61 -7.05 -0.83
C PHE A 132 -1.63 -8.56 -1.06
N LYS A 133 -0.55 -9.15 -1.58
CA LYS A 133 -0.43 -10.61 -1.77
C LYS A 133 -0.59 -11.37 -0.46
N LEU A 134 0.02 -10.87 0.62
CA LEU A 134 -0.14 -11.46 1.95
C LEU A 134 -1.61 -11.46 2.40
N CYS A 135 -2.36 -10.40 2.10
CA CYS A 135 -3.79 -10.27 2.40
C CYS A 135 -4.63 -11.30 1.66
N CYS A 136 -4.30 -11.63 0.40
CA CYS A 136 -5.02 -12.63 -0.39
C CYS A 136 -5.04 -14.01 0.29
N ARG A 137 -3.97 -14.38 1.02
CA ARG A 137 -3.92 -15.65 1.78
C ARG A 137 -4.29 -15.50 3.26
N ASN A 138 -3.99 -14.36 3.88
CA ASN A 138 -4.14 -14.15 5.32
C ASN A 138 -4.89 -12.84 5.65
N PRO A 139 -6.15 -12.68 5.20
CA PRO A 139 -6.85 -11.40 5.27
C PRO A 139 -7.04 -10.93 6.71
N GLN A 140 -7.39 -11.83 7.64
CA GLN A 140 -7.62 -11.49 9.05
C GLN A 140 -6.39 -10.88 9.72
N ALA A 141 -5.21 -11.45 9.49
CA ALA A 141 -3.96 -10.95 10.05
C ALA A 141 -3.60 -9.58 9.47
N VAL A 142 -3.71 -9.42 8.14
CA VAL A 142 -3.37 -8.15 7.48
C VAL A 142 -4.34 -7.03 7.84
N PHE A 143 -5.66 -7.27 7.79
CA PHE A 143 -6.64 -6.27 8.21
C PHE A 143 -6.53 -5.95 9.70
N GLY A 144 -6.35 -6.95 10.56
CA GLY A 144 -6.14 -6.74 12.00
C GLY A 144 -4.91 -5.88 12.29
N PHE A 145 -3.82 -6.11 11.55
CA PHE A 145 -2.61 -5.28 11.59
C PHE A 145 -2.88 -3.84 11.14
N LEU A 146 -3.51 -3.63 9.98
CA LEU A 146 -3.82 -2.29 9.48
C LEU A 146 -4.81 -1.53 10.38
N PHE A 147 -5.81 -2.18 10.96
CA PHE A 147 -6.69 -1.55 11.95
C PHE A 147 -5.93 -1.12 13.20
N LYS A 148 -5.00 -1.96 13.70
CA LYS A 148 -4.14 -1.61 14.84
C LYS A 148 -3.27 -0.39 14.53
N LEU A 149 -2.70 -0.32 13.33
CA LEU A 149 -1.90 0.82 12.89
C LEU A 149 -2.75 2.07 12.67
N ALA A 150 -3.92 1.95 12.05
CA ALA A 150 -4.86 3.04 11.84
C ALA A 150 -5.32 3.67 13.16
N ARG A 151 -5.47 2.89 14.24
CA ARG A 151 -5.75 3.48 15.57
C ARG A 151 -4.58 4.26 16.15
N LYS A 152 -3.32 3.91 15.82
CA LYS A 152 -2.12 4.60 16.30
C LYS A 152 -1.83 5.87 15.50
N ASN A 153 -1.90 5.79 14.17
CA ASN A 153 -1.61 6.92 13.27
C ASN A 153 -2.58 6.90 12.06
N PRO A 154 -3.81 7.38 12.25
CA PRO A 154 -4.84 7.18 11.25
C PRO A 154 -4.59 7.88 9.92
N THR A 155 -3.94 9.05 9.92
CA THR A 155 -3.67 9.80 8.69
C THR A 155 -2.75 9.05 7.74
N VAL A 156 -1.86 8.19 8.26
CA VAL A 156 -1.01 7.33 7.43
C VAL A 156 -1.76 6.08 6.98
N TYR A 157 -2.44 5.40 7.91
CA TYR A 157 -2.86 4.02 7.68
C TYR A 157 -4.32 3.84 7.27
N LEU A 158 -5.19 4.84 7.44
CA LEU A 158 -6.55 4.78 6.90
C LEU A 158 -6.59 4.63 5.38
N PRO A 159 -5.73 5.32 4.60
CA PRO A 159 -5.68 5.09 3.15
C PRO A 159 -5.27 3.66 2.77
N TYR A 160 -4.29 3.06 3.45
CA TYR A 160 -3.95 1.65 3.23
C TYR A 160 -5.13 0.74 3.53
N LEU A 161 -5.79 0.95 4.66
CA LEU A 161 -6.92 0.14 5.08
C LEU A 161 -8.10 0.24 4.10
N SER A 162 -8.54 1.45 3.75
CA SER A 162 -9.68 1.67 2.86
C SER A 162 -9.41 1.19 1.44
N SER A 163 -8.21 1.46 0.91
CA SER A 163 -7.79 1.01 -0.41
C SER A 163 -7.68 -0.52 -0.47
N LEU A 164 -7.14 -1.19 0.57
CA LEU A 164 -7.09 -2.65 0.59
C LEU A 164 -8.49 -3.29 0.69
N ILE A 165 -9.40 -2.71 1.48
CA ILE A 165 -10.79 -3.19 1.61
C ILE A 165 -11.47 -3.26 0.23
N VAL A 166 -11.32 -2.22 -0.59
CA VAL A 166 -12.01 -2.16 -1.88
C VAL A 166 -11.27 -2.90 -2.99
N ARG A 167 -9.93 -2.87 -3.00
CA ARG A 167 -9.12 -3.41 -4.09
C ARG A 167 -8.82 -4.90 -3.96
N CYS A 168 -8.67 -5.44 -2.76
CA CYS A 168 -8.31 -6.86 -2.58
C CYS A 168 -9.55 -7.75 -2.61
N LYS A 169 -9.60 -8.71 -3.54
CA LYS A 169 -10.63 -9.75 -3.59
C LYS A 169 -10.44 -10.72 -2.42
N VAL A 170 -11.35 -10.65 -1.47
CA VAL A 170 -11.44 -11.56 -0.32
C VAL A 170 -12.88 -12.03 -0.17
N ASP A 171 -13.08 -13.08 0.64
CA ASP A 171 -14.41 -13.61 0.95
C ASP A 171 -15.42 -12.51 1.33
N GLY A 172 -16.65 -12.64 0.84
CA GLY A 172 -17.68 -11.61 0.95
C GLY A 172 -18.13 -11.35 2.40
N GLU A 173 -18.19 -12.39 3.23
CA GLU A 173 -18.58 -12.27 4.64
C GLU A 173 -17.46 -11.61 5.45
N LEU A 174 -16.21 -12.03 5.22
CA LEU A 174 -15.05 -11.37 5.82
C LEU A 174 -14.97 -9.89 5.43
N LYS A 175 -15.14 -9.58 4.14
CA LYS A 175 -15.11 -8.19 3.66
C LYS A 175 -16.19 -7.34 4.32
N SER A 176 -17.40 -7.88 4.44
CA SER A 176 -18.52 -7.20 5.10
C SER A 176 -18.24 -6.94 6.58
N THR A 177 -17.47 -7.81 7.24
CA THR A 177 -17.01 -7.60 8.62
C THR A 177 -16.04 -6.42 8.71
N TYR A 178 -15.01 -6.36 7.85
CA TYR A 178 -14.05 -5.23 7.86
C TYR A 178 -14.70 -3.90 7.51
N ILE A 179 -15.67 -3.89 6.59
CA ILE A 179 -16.46 -2.70 6.27
C ILE A 179 -17.26 -2.24 7.50
N ARG A 180 -17.92 -3.16 8.21
CA ARG A 180 -18.67 -2.85 9.43
C ARG A 180 -17.77 -2.30 10.53
N ASP A 181 -16.61 -2.90 10.73
CA ASP A 181 -15.60 -2.43 11.68
C ASP A 181 -15.09 -1.03 11.30
N TYR A 182 -14.92 -0.76 10.00
CA TYR A 182 -14.56 0.56 9.49
C TYR A 182 -15.65 1.60 9.76
N ILE A 183 -16.91 1.28 9.45
CA ILE A 183 -18.06 2.16 9.75
C ILE A 183 -18.13 2.44 11.26
N SER A 184 -17.99 1.41 12.09
CA SER A 184 -17.98 1.56 13.56
C SER A 184 -16.82 2.44 14.02
N TYR A 185 -15.65 2.32 13.41
CA TYR A 185 -14.52 3.20 13.67
C TYR A 185 -14.86 4.66 13.33
N VAL A 186 -15.42 4.94 12.15
CA VAL A 186 -15.84 6.31 11.77
C VAL A 186 -16.89 6.86 12.74
N LYS A 187 -17.87 6.05 13.16
CA LYS A 187 -18.88 6.45 14.16
C LYS A 187 -18.28 6.78 15.53
N SER A 188 -17.16 6.14 15.89
CA SER A 188 -16.47 6.39 17.16
C SER A 188 -15.68 7.69 17.17
N LEU A 189 -15.38 8.26 16.00
CA LEU A 189 -14.71 9.55 15.91
C LEU A 189 -15.68 10.67 16.32
N SER A 190 -15.16 11.69 17.00
CA SER A 190 -15.94 12.88 17.29
C SER A 190 -16.36 13.55 15.97
N ARG A 191 -17.61 14.04 15.94
CA ARG A 191 -18.19 14.83 14.83
C ARG A 191 -17.58 16.24 14.77
N ALA A 192 -16.26 16.31 14.69
CA ALA A 192 -15.46 17.52 14.60
C ALA A 192 -14.84 17.65 13.20
N HIS A 193 -14.59 18.89 12.74
CA HIS A 193 -13.88 19.18 11.50
C HIS A 193 -12.36 18.98 11.62
N SER A 194 -11.93 17.85 12.18
CA SER A 194 -10.51 17.50 12.26
C SER A 194 -10.03 16.81 10.97
N ILE A 195 -8.76 16.93 10.62
CA ILE A 195 -8.18 16.20 9.47
C ILE A 195 -8.40 14.68 9.58
N LEU A 196 -8.37 14.15 10.80
CA LEU A 196 -8.69 12.75 11.08
C LEU A 196 -10.11 12.40 10.64
N SER A 197 -11.10 13.19 11.07
CA SER A 197 -12.50 12.98 10.72
C SER A 197 -12.73 13.14 9.21
N VAL A 198 -12.08 14.13 8.58
CA VAL A 198 -12.12 14.35 7.12
C VAL A 198 -11.57 13.12 6.38
N ALA A 199 -10.37 12.65 6.73
CA ALA A 199 -9.73 11.51 6.07
C ALA A 199 -10.53 10.21 6.24
N ALA A 200 -11.06 9.96 7.45
CA ALA A 200 -11.88 8.79 7.73
C ALA A 200 -13.21 8.81 6.95
N CYS A 201 -13.86 9.96 6.88
CA CYS A 201 -15.09 10.11 6.10
C CYS A 201 -14.82 10.01 4.60
N GLN A 202 -13.71 10.58 4.09
CA GLN A 202 -13.32 10.42 2.68
C GLN A 202 -13.10 8.94 2.32
N CYS A 203 -12.37 8.22 3.16
CA CYS A 203 -12.14 6.80 2.98
C CYS A 203 -13.46 6.00 3.02
N LEU A 204 -14.43 6.39 3.84
CA LEU A 204 -15.77 5.81 3.82
C LEU A 204 -16.51 6.07 2.50
N LEU A 205 -16.48 7.30 1.98
CA LEU A 205 -17.05 7.63 0.67
C LEU A 205 -16.36 6.83 -0.44
N TYR A 206 -15.03 6.72 -0.40
CA TYR A 206 -14.26 5.91 -1.33
C TYR A 206 -14.69 4.43 -1.28
N ILE A 207 -14.85 3.85 -0.08
CA ILE A 207 -15.41 2.49 0.07
C ILE A 207 -16.80 2.38 -0.55
N ALA A 208 -17.67 3.36 -0.31
CA ALA A 208 -19.02 3.37 -0.83
C ALA A 208 -19.10 3.49 -2.36
N CYS A 209 -18.15 4.18 -3.01
CA CYS A 209 -18.06 4.20 -4.47
C CYS A 209 -17.87 2.79 -5.05
N PHE A 210 -17.08 1.93 -4.40
CA PHE A 210 -16.87 0.55 -4.84
C PHE A 210 -17.98 -0.41 -4.38
N ARG A 211 -18.68 -0.07 -3.30
CA ARG A 211 -19.61 -0.96 -2.60
C ARG A 211 -20.87 -0.20 -2.21
N ARG A 212 -21.85 -0.18 -3.11
CA ARG A 212 -23.09 0.62 -2.97
C ARG A 212 -23.87 0.33 -1.69
N GLU A 213 -23.81 -0.89 -1.18
CA GLU A 213 -24.45 -1.27 0.09
C GLU A 213 -23.89 -0.49 1.30
N VAL A 214 -22.66 0.02 1.21
CA VAL A 214 -22.03 0.83 2.27
C VAL A 214 -22.69 2.20 2.37
N ALA A 215 -23.11 2.78 1.25
CA ALA A 215 -23.84 4.04 1.25
C ALA A 215 -25.14 3.95 2.04
N VAL A 216 -25.84 2.80 1.94
CA VAL A 216 -27.06 2.52 2.71
C VAL A 216 -26.72 2.30 4.19
N ALA A 217 -25.72 1.48 4.49
CA ALA A 217 -25.35 1.12 5.86
C ALA A 217 -24.78 2.30 6.68
N ALA A 218 -24.15 3.27 6.03
CA ALA A 218 -23.53 4.43 6.66
C ALA A 218 -24.25 5.75 6.35
N ARG A 219 -25.52 5.68 5.93
CA ARG A 219 -26.33 6.83 5.51
C ARG A 219 -26.30 7.98 6.51
N ASP A 220 -26.42 7.69 7.80
CA ASP A 220 -26.42 8.68 8.88
C ASP A 220 -25.11 9.48 8.97
N ILE A 221 -23.98 8.84 8.66
CA ILE A 221 -22.65 9.50 8.62
C ILE A 221 -22.56 10.35 7.36
N ILE A 222 -22.97 9.79 6.22
CA ILE A 222 -22.88 10.45 4.91
C ILE A 222 -23.73 11.71 4.88
N GLU A 223 -24.99 11.64 5.31
CA GLU A 223 -25.87 12.82 5.43
C GLU A 223 -25.21 13.91 6.28
N TRP A 224 -24.66 13.55 7.44
CA TRP A 224 -23.92 14.50 8.28
C TRP A 224 -22.70 15.11 7.57
N VAL A 225 -21.90 14.31 6.84
CA VAL A 225 -20.71 14.78 6.11
C VAL A 225 -21.06 15.89 5.10
N PHE A 226 -22.18 15.74 4.39
CA PHE A 226 -22.63 16.73 3.41
C PHE A 226 -23.30 17.93 4.10
N ASP A 227 -24.19 17.70 5.07
CA ASP A 227 -24.90 18.75 5.80
C ASP A 227 -23.96 19.67 6.59
N SER A 228 -22.91 19.08 7.20
CA SER A 228 -21.92 19.83 7.98
C SER A 228 -20.80 20.44 7.12
N GLY A 229 -20.85 20.25 5.79
CA GLY A 229 -19.87 20.78 4.84
C GLY A 229 -18.48 20.13 4.89
N ILE A 230 -18.33 18.96 5.53
CA ILE A 230 -17.03 18.27 5.62
C ILE A 230 -16.54 17.78 4.25
N ALA A 231 -17.48 17.37 3.37
CA ALA A 231 -17.17 16.92 2.02
C ALA A 231 -16.31 17.93 1.23
N ARG A 232 -16.44 19.23 1.52
CA ARG A 232 -15.71 20.31 0.85
C ARG A 232 -14.20 20.26 1.08
N TYR A 233 -13.76 19.57 2.13
CA TYR A 233 -12.36 19.46 2.55
C TYR A 233 -11.70 18.15 2.12
N MET A 234 -12.43 17.29 1.41
CA MET A 234 -11.93 16.02 0.91
C MET A 234 -11.37 16.17 -0.50
N ASN A 235 -10.70 15.12 -0.98
CA ASN A 235 -10.33 14.93 -2.36
C ASN A 235 -11.54 15.07 -3.28
N ARG A 236 -11.45 16.04 -4.18
CA ARG A 236 -12.50 16.39 -5.14
C ARG A 236 -12.95 15.20 -5.97
N ASN A 237 -12.03 14.40 -6.51
CA ASN A 237 -12.35 13.30 -7.40
C ASN A 237 -13.17 12.21 -6.69
N VAL A 238 -12.87 11.93 -5.42
CA VAL A 238 -13.64 10.97 -4.62
C VAL A 238 -15.05 11.47 -4.37
N VAL A 239 -15.18 12.75 -3.95
CA VAL A 239 -16.49 13.34 -3.65
C VAL A 239 -17.34 13.47 -4.91
N GLU A 240 -16.77 13.92 -6.03
CA GLU A 240 -17.49 14.03 -7.30
C GLU A 240 -17.96 12.67 -7.79
N MET A 241 -17.11 11.63 -7.74
CA MET A 241 -17.51 10.27 -8.08
C MET A 241 -18.65 9.75 -7.18
N PHE A 242 -18.56 10.00 -5.87
CA PHE A 242 -19.63 9.62 -4.95
C PHE A 242 -20.95 10.36 -5.27
N CYS A 243 -20.87 11.67 -5.51
CA CYS A 243 -22.02 12.49 -5.90
C CYS A 243 -22.67 11.98 -7.20
N GLU A 244 -21.87 11.63 -8.20
CA GLU A 244 -22.34 11.05 -9.47
C GLU A 244 -23.10 9.73 -9.24
N LEU A 245 -22.57 8.84 -8.40
CA LEU A 245 -23.15 7.52 -8.15
C LEU A 245 -24.44 7.55 -7.30
N PHE A 246 -24.56 8.51 -6.37
CA PHE A 246 -25.62 8.50 -5.34
C PHE A 246 -26.52 9.74 -5.34
N GLY A 247 -26.31 10.70 -6.25
CA GLY A 247 -27.16 11.88 -6.39
C GLY A 247 -26.98 12.93 -5.30
N TYR A 248 -25.79 13.04 -4.72
CA TYR A 248 -25.43 14.11 -3.79
C TYR A 248 -24.89 15.33 -4.55
N GLU A 249 -24.85 16.51 -3.90
CA GLU A 249 -24.25 17.71 -4.48
C GLU A 249 -23.18 18.30 -3.55
N CYS A 250 -22.01 18.62 -4.11
CA CYS A 250 -20.97 19.41 -3.45
C CYS A 250 -20.33 20.38 -4.45
N LYS A 251 -20.68 21.67 -4.37
CA LYS A 251 -20.32 22.68 -5.38
C LYS A 251 -19.09 23.52 -5.03
N VAL A 252 -18.63 23.48 -3.78
CA VAL A 252 -17.54 24.33 -3.31
C VAL A 252 -16.51 23.46 -2.60
N PHE A 253 -15.30 23.40 -3.15
CA PHE A 253 -14.17 22.71 -2.51
C PHE A 253 -13.22 23.74 -1.90
N SER A 254 -12.64 23.38 -0.77
CA SER A 254 -11.57 24.13 -0.13
C SER A 254 -10.33 23.24 -0.17
N SER A 255 -9.21 23.76 -0.67
CA SER A 255 -7.98 22.99 -0.75
C SER A 255 -7.45 22.69 0.65
N TYR A 256 -7.66 21.46 1.12
CA TYR A 256 -6.79 20.90 2.16
C TYR A 256 -5.57 20.31 1.46
N ASP A 257 -4.43 20.97 1.65
CA ASP A 257 -3.13 20.46 1.21
C ASP A 257 -2.65 19.43 2.23
N ASN A 258 -3.32 18.28 2.27
CA ASN A 258 -2.95 17.17 3.12
C ASN A 258 -2.88 15.88 2.31
N ASP A 259 -1.67 15.37 2.16
CA ASP A 259 -1.36 14.26 1.29
C ASP A 259 -2.15 12.97 1.58
N CYS A 260 -2.59 12.75 2.83
CA CYS A 260 -3.39 11.56 3.16
C CYS A 260 -4.72 11.51 2.41
N LEU A 261 -5.19 12.64 1.88
CA LEU A 261 -6.41 12.73 1.09
C LEU A 261 -6.16 12.34 -0.39
N TYR A 262 -4.92 12.32 -0.86
CA TYR A 262 -4.59 12.09 -2.28
C TYR A 262 -3.83 10.79 -2.52
N PHE A 263 -3.46 10.07 -1.46
CA PHE A 263 -2.71 8.83 -1.55
C PHE A 263 -3.64 7.62 -1.36
N PHE A 264 -3.80 6.80 -2.41
CA PHE A 264 -4.54 5.52 -2.36
C PHE A 264 -3.55 4.38 -2.63
N PRO A 265 -3.03 3.71 -1.59
CA PRO A 265 -1.83 2.89 -1.73
C PRO A 265 -1.99 1.65 -2.61
N PHE A 266 -3.21 1.18 -2.82
CA PHE A 266 -3.47 0.02 -3.68
C PHE A 266 -4.16 0.41 -4.98
N ASP A 267 -4.02 1.64 -5.46
CA ASP A 267 -4.18 1.91 -6.89
C ASP A 267 -3.07 1.18 -7.67
N LEU A 268 -3.32 0.88 -8.95
CA LEU A 268 -2.44 0.02 -9.75
C LEU A 268 -0.95 0.44 -9.63
N PRO A 269 -0.04 -0.53 -9.47
CA PRO A 269 1.38 -0.24 -9.35
C PRO A 269 1.89 0.40 -10.65
N ILE A 270 2.92 1.24 -10.52
CA ILE A 270 3.57 1.86 -11.69
C ILE A 270 4.45 0.88 -12.47
N LEU A 271 4.83 -0.24 -11.85
CA LEU A 271 5.56 -1.33 -12.50
C LEU A 271 4.58 -2.43 -12.92
N GLU A 272 4.38 -2.60 -14.22
CA GLU A 272 3.38 -3.52 -14.79
C GLU A 272 3.52 -4.96 -14.31
N LYS A 273 4.75 -5.48 -14.21
CA LYS A 273 5.03 -6.84 -13.71
C LYS A 273 4.44 -7.12 -12.33
N ILE A 274 4.34 -6.10 -11.47
CA ILE A 274 3.71 -6.24 -10.15
C ILE A 274 2.20 -6.30 -10.29
N GLY A 275 1.63 -5.49 -11.19
CA GLY A 275 0.21 -5.47 -11.52
C GLY A 275 -0.27 -6.80 -12.09
N GLU A 276 0.50 -7.40 -13.01
CA GLU A 276 0.25 -8.73 -13.55
C GLU A 276 0.19 -9.78 -12.44
N GLY A 277 1.13 -9.74 -11.49
CA GLY A 277 1.22 -10.68 -10.37
C GLY A 277 0.09 -10.59 -9.33
N ILE A 278 -0.80 -9.61 -9.41
CA ILE A 278 -1.95 -9.45 -8.50
C ILE A 278 -3.30 -9.42 -9.23
N HIS A 279 -3.30 -9.43 -10.56
CA HIS A 279 -4.47 -9.10 -11.38
C HIS A 279 -5.71 -9.94 -11.03
N GLU A 280 -5.55 -11.25 -10.81
CA GLU A 280 -6.64 -12.16 -10.47
C GLU A 280 -7.32 -11.87 -9.11
N PHE A 281 -6.60 -11.17 -8.23
CA PHE A 281 -7.06 -10.79 -6.88
C PHE A 281 -7.45 -9.31 -6.80
N TYR A 282 -7.30 -8.54 -7.87
CA TYR A 282 -7.52 -7.12 -7.88
C TYR A 282 -8.92 -6.75 -8.35
N ILE A 283 -9.57 -5.82 -7.65
CA ILE A 283 -10.87 -5.26 -8.02
C ILE A 283 -10.64 -3.94 -8.76
N HIS A 284 -10.89 -3.98 -10.06
CA HIS A 284 -10.99 -2.79 -10.89
C HIS A 284 -12.25 -2.00 -10.53
N PHE A 285 -12.18 -0.69 -10.67
CA PHE A 285 -13.33 0.17 -10.45
C PHE A 285 -14.15 0.19 -11.73
N ASP A 286 -15.33 -0.41 -11.69
CA ASP A 286 -16.31 -0.37 -12.78
C ASP A 286 -17.44 0.58 -12.37
N ARG A 287 -17.79 1.52 -13.26
CA ARG A 287 -18.82 2.53 -13.02
C ARG A 287 -20.23 1.95 -13.05
#